data_AF-A0A9X3PD16-F1
#
_entry.id   AF-A0A9X3PD16-F1
#
_cell.length_a   1.000
_cell.length_b   1.000
_cell.length_c   1.000
_cell.angle_alpha   90.00
_cell.angle_beta   90.00
_cell.angle_gamma   90.00
#
_symmetry.space_group_name_H-M   'P 1'
#
loop_
_entity.id
_entity.type
_entity.pdbx_description
1 polymer ?
#
loop_
_entity_poly.entity_id
_entity_poly.type
_entity_poly.pdbx_seq_one_letter_code
_entity_poly.pdbx_strand_id
1 'polypeptide(L)'
;MATGAVAASAVGVAVAGVALAAQRTEQVVPKLPAPGATIEVDLASKGLELVFVGQKVKTGPLRGKATFEIESNKGDPSSVQTKISEFYLTSPAKQGGITIAIEPAGRNSKDRSVLRHNRSESPKLQHTLKVPLNITVRYPEILGLPADTEEALTLKAEDAAVLIGRLNGFPAKGARYKLKETTELSLPGQPGNEVATILKFPIRLEGF
;
A
#
# COMPACT_ATOMS: atom_id res chain seq x y z
N MET A 1 49.38 -67.90 44.68
CA MET A 1 49.99 -66.64 45.13
C MET A 1 49.74 -65.58 44.08
N ALA A 2 49.26 -64.42 44.53
CA ALA A 2 48.77 -63.32 43.73
C ALA A 2 49.91 -62.54 43.06
N THR A 3 49.67 -62.02 41.85
CA THR A 3 49.97 -60.62 41.43
C THR A 3 49.74 -60.48 39.92
N GLY A 4 49.10 -59.38 39.50
CA GLY A 4 49.00 -58.99 38.09
C GLY A 4 47.87 -58.00 37.84
N ALA A 5 48.17 -56.72 37.99
CA ALA A 5 47.23 -55.60 37.88
C ALA A 5 46.64 -55.44 36.46
N VAL A 6 45.35 -55.12 36.39
CA VAL A 6 44.63 -54.79 35.14
C VAL A 6 44.84 -53.29 34.85
N ALA A 7 45.53 -52.99 33.75
CA ALA A 7 45.67 -51.65 33.21
C ALA A 7 44.34 -51.19 32.59
N ALA A 8 43.76 -50.11 33.12
CA ALA A 8 42.57 -49.48 32.55
C ALA A 8 42.97 -48.56 31.39
N SER A 9 42.57 -48.94 30.18
CA SER A 9 42.73 -48.19 28.94
C SER A 9 41.92 -46.89 28.98
N ALA A 10 42.58 -45.76 28.75
CA ALA A 10 41.95 -44.45 28.59
C ALA A 10 41.06 -44.43 27.34
N VAL A 11 39.75 -44.24 27.53
CA VAL A 11 38.80 -43.97 26.45
C VAL A 11 38.96 -42.51 26.04
N GLY A 12 39.64 -42.27 24.92
CA GLY A 12 39.66 -40.98 24.26
C GLY A 12 38.28 -40.69 23.66
N VAL A 13 37.55 -39.75 24.25
CA VAL A 13 36.33 -39.19 23.66
C VAL A 13 36.75 -38.20 22.57
N ALA A 14 36.76 -38.66 21.32
CA ALA A 14 36.84 -37.77 20.18
C ALA A 14 35.51 -37.02 20.05
N VAL A 15 35.45 -35.81 20.61
CA VAL A 15 34.35 -34.87 20.37
C VAL A 15 34.48 -34.40 18.92
N ALA A 16 33.83 -35.11 18.00
CA ALA A 16 33.65 -34.65 16.63
C ALA A 16 32.72 -33.43 16.66
N GLY A 17 33.34 -32.24 16.71
CA GLY A 17 32.63 -30.97 16.59
C GLY A 17 32.00 -30.87 15.21
N VAL A 18 30.69 -31.09 15.13
CA VAL A 18 29.88 -30.72 13.98
C VAL A 18 29.80 -29.19 13.96
N ALA A 19 30.75 -28.56 13.28
CA ALA A 19 30.63 -27.17 12.90
C ALA A 19 29.47 -27.06 11.91
N LEU A 20 28.28 -26.75 12.42
CA LEU A 20 27.16 -26.24 11.63
C LEU A 20 27.62 -24.95 10.95
N ALA A 21 28.13 -25.07 9.73
CA ALA A 21 28.27 -23.95 8.81
C ALA A 21 26.84 -23.48 8.49
N ALA A 22 26.33 -22.55 9.29
CA ALA A 22 25.15 -21.78 8.95
C ALA A 22 25.44 -21.09 7.62
N GLN A 23 24.86 -21.60 6.53
CA GLN A 23 24.82 -20.90 5.26
C GLN A 23 24.15 -19.56 5.54
N ARG A 24 24.95 -18.49 5.61
CA ARG A 24 24.46 -17.12 5.66
C ARG A 24 23.84 -16.88 4.29
N THR A 25 22.54 -17.13 4.16
CA THR A 25 21.79 -16.72 2.97
C THR A 25 22.03 -15.22 2.81
N GLU A 26 22.73 -14.83 1.75
CA GLU A 26 22.90 -13.42 1.41
C GLU A 26 21.51 -12.80 1.30
N GLN A 27 21.20 -11.91 2.24
CA GLN A 27 19.92 -11.27 2.31
C GLN A 27 19.84 -10.25 1.18
N VAL A 28 19.16 -10.60 0.09
CA VAL A 28 19.01 -9.74 -1.09
C VAL A 28 18.26 -8.46 -0.68
N VAL A 29 18.98 -7.34 -0.65
CA VAL A 29 18.40 -6.02 -0.40
C VAL A 29 17.68 -5.57 -1.68
N PRO A 30 16.37 -5.27 -1.63
CA PRO A 30 15.64 -4.81 -2.79
C PRO A 30 16.22 -3.50 -3.31
N LYS A 31 16.44 -3.45 -4.62
CA LYS A 31 16.94 -2.27 -5.30
C LYS A 31 15.80 -1.25 -5.49
N LEU A 32 16.11 0.04 -5.31
CA LEU A 32 15.20 1.12 -5.70
C LEU A 32 15.14 1.18 -7.24
N PRO A 33 13.97 1.51 -7.82
CA PRO A 33 13.86 1.73 -9.25
C PRO A 33 14.73 2.93 -9.68
N ALA A 34 15.21 2.89 -10.92
CA ALA A 34 16.03 3.98 -11.46
C ALA A 34 15.16 5.24 -11.67
N PRO A 35 15.67 6.45 -11.33
CA PRO A 35 15.05 7.69 -11.74
C PRO A 35 14.84 7.76 -13.25
N GLY A 36 13.71 8.34 -13.68
CA GLY A 36 13.28 8.40 -15.08
C GLY A 36 12.46 7.19 -15.53
N ALA A 37 12.33 6.14 -14.71
CA ALA A 37 11.47 5.01 -15.04
C ALA A 37 9.98 5.39 -14.92
N THR A 38 9.16 4.86 -15.84
CA THR A 38 7.70 4.88 -15.75
C THR A 38 7.20 3.47 -15.53
N ILE A 39 6.33 3.29 -14.54
CA ILE A 39 5.88 1.97 -14.09
C ILE A 39 4.37 2.00 -13.97
N GLU A 40 3.70 1.24 -14.81
CA GLU A 40 2.26 1.01 -14.72
C GLU A 40 1.98 -0.15 -13.77
N VAL A 41 0.83 -0.15 -13.11
CA VAL A 41 0.40 -1.26 -12.27
C VAL A 41 -1.11 -1.37 -12.33
N ASP A 42 -1.60 -2.61 -12.25
CA ASP A 42 -3.01 -2.83 -12.00
C ASP A 42 -3.29 -2.64 -10.51
N LEU A 43 -4.44 -2.06 -10.20
CA LEU A 43 -4.93 -1.84 -8.84
C LEU A 43 -6.13 -2.73 -8.58
N ALA A 44 -6.14 -3.37 -7.42
CA ALA A 44 -7.31 -4.05 -6.89
C ALA A 44 -7.57 -3.62 -5.44
N SER A 45 -8.83 -3.37 -5.11
CA SER A 45 -9.28 -3.14 -3.75
C SER A 45 -10.42 -4.08 -3.42
N LYS A 46 -10.51 -4.47 -2.15
CA LYS A 46 -11.70 -5.16 -1.63
C LYS A 46 -12.88 -4.20 -1.37
N GLY A 47 -12.66 -2.90 -1.57
CA GLY A 47 -13.61 -1.83 -1.29
C GLY A 47 -13.13 -0.90 -0.18
N LEU A 48 -13.77 0.26 -0.10
CA LEU A 48 -13.57 1.28 0.92
C LEU A 48 -14.49 1.02 2.12
N GLU A 49 -14.07 1.47 3.29
CA GLU A 49 -14.95 1.68 4.43
C GLU A 49 -15.09 3.18 4.61
N LEU A 50 -16.31 3.70 4.42
CA LEU A 50 -16.65 5.12 4.49
C LEU A 50 -17.59 5.35 5.67
N VAL A 51 -17.51 6.53 6.29
CA VAL A 51 -18.59 7.09 7.09
C VAL A 51 -19.15 8.24 6.28
N PHE A 52 -20.43 8.17 5.94
CA PHE A 52 -21.12 9.20 5.19
C PHE A 52 -22.31 9.68 6.01
N VAL A 53 -22.34 10.96 6.39
CA VAL A 53 -23.40 11.54 7.24
C VAL A 53 -23.68 10.63 8.48
N GLY A 54 -22.61 10.22 9.17
CA GLY A 54 -22.67 9.36 10.35
C GLY A 54 -22.98 7.88 10.09
N GLN A 55 -23.32 7.49 8.86
CA GLN A 55 -23.59 6.09 8.51
C GLN A 55 -22.35 5.40 7.94
N LYS A 56 -22.09 4.20 8.44
CA LYS A 56 -20.95 3.40 7.99
C LYS A 56 -21.31 2.59 6.75
N VAL A 57 -20.62 2.85 5.65
CA VAL A 57 -20.83 2.20 4.36
C VAL A 57 -19.59 1.41 3.96
N LYS A 58 -19.79 0.18 3.49
CA LYS A 58 -18.74 -0.62 2.86
C LYS A 58 -19.04 -0.72 1.38
N THR A 59 -18.05 -0.37 0.59
CA THR A 59 -18.14 -0.48 -0.87
C THR A 59 -17.70 -1.87 -1.26
N GLY A 60 -18.13 -2.34 -2.43
CA GLY A 60 -17.61 -3.59 -2.96
C GLY A 60 -16.25 -3.41 -3.65
N PRO A 61 -15.73 -4.49 -4.27
CA PRO A 61 -14.41 -4.50 -4.88
C PRO A 61 -14.25 -3.43 -5.96
N LEU A 62 -13.07 -2.83 -5.99
CA LEU A 62 -12.68 -1.83 -7.00
C LEU A 62 -11.50 -2.36 -7.81
N ARG A 63 -11.46 -2.03 -9.10
CA ARG A 63 -10.34 -2.33 -10.00
C ARG A 63 -9.98 -1.10 -10.84
N GLY A 64 -8.72 -1.03 -11.24
CA GLY A 64 -8.26 0.02 -12.13
C GLY A 64 -6.74 -0.02 -12.26
N LYS A 65 -6.11 1.13 -12.49
CA LYS A 65 -4.68 1.22 -12.78
C LYS A 65 -4.03 2.42 -12.11
N ALA A 66 -2.71 2.36 -11.96
CA ALA A 66 -1.91 3.52 -11.65
C ALA A 66 -0.61 3.52 -12.46
N THR A 67 -0.13 4.73 -12.75
CA THR A 67 1.14 4.95 -13.42
C THR A 67 2.02 5.82 -12.54
N PHE A 68 3.21 5.29 -12.21
CA PHE A 68 4.21 5.93 -11.39
C PHE A 68 5.42 6.38 -12.23
N GLU A 69 5.72 7.66 -12.18
CA GLU A 69 6.97 8.24 -12.67
C GLU A 69 7.97 8.28 -11.50
N ILE A 70 9.16 7.73 -11.69
CA ILE A 70 10.22 7.70 -10.67
C ILE A 70 11.11 8.92 -10.83
N GLU A 71 11.23 9.72 -9.79
CA GLU A 71 12.08 10.90 -9.72
C GLU A 71 13.18 10.71 -8.67
N SER A 72 14.35 11.30 -8.89
CA SER A 72 15.41 11.33 -7.88
C SER A 72 14.96 12.14 -6.67
N ASN A 73 15.11 11.61 -5.46
CA ASN A 73 14.92 12.41 -4.26
C ASN A 73 16.18 13.24 -3.99
N LYS A 74 16.17 14.50 -4.43
CA LYS A 74 17.31 15.42 -4.24
C LYS A 74 17.65 15.52 -2.75
N GLY A 75 18.83 15.06 -2.36
CA GLY A 75 19.33 15.13 -0.98
C GLY A 75 19.25 13.82 -0.19
N ASP A 76 18.60 12.77 -0.70
CA ASP A 76 18.59 11.45 -0.05
C ASP A 76 18.74 10.31 -1.07
N PRO A 77 19.95 9.73 -1.23
CA PRO A 77 20.18 8.63 -2.16
C PRO A 77 19.56 7.30 -1.71
N SER A 78 19.07 7.21 -0.47
CA SER A 78 18.39 6.02 0.06
C SER A 78 16.88 6.02 -0.22
N SER A 79 16.40 6.98 -1.02
CA SER A 79 15.01 7.06 -1.43
C SER A 79 14.85 7.63 -2.84
N VAL A 80 13.70 7.35 -3.43
CA VAL A 80 13.23 7.95 -4.68
C VAL A 80 11.86 8.56 -4.45
N GLN A 81 11.54 9.59 -5.22
CA GLN A 81 10.19 10.14 -5.27
C GLN A 81 9.39 9.39 -6.33
N THR A 82 8.12 9.19 -6.04
CA THR A 82 7.15 8.61 -6.98
C THR A 82 6.09 9.67 -7.25
N LYS A 83 5.91 10.00 -8.52
CA LYS A 83 4.85 10.90 -8.99
C LYS A 83 3.78 10.06 -9.68
N ILE A 84 2.53 10.36 -9.39
CA ILE A 84 1.37 9.64 -9.94
C ILE A 84 0.88 10.43 -11.14
N SER A 85 1.00 9.87 -12.35
CA SER A 85 0.47 10.48 -13.57
C SER A 85 -0.94 9.99 -13.88
N GLU A 86 -1.25 8.75 -13.49
CA GLU A 86 -2.57 8.13 -13.59
C GLU A 86 -2.85 7.34 -12.32
N PHE A 87 -4.08 7.41 -11.83
CA PHE A 87 -4.57 6.58 -10.74
C PHE A 87 -6.08 6.51 -10.83
N TYR A 88 -6.64 5.34 -11.09
CA TYR A 88 -8.09 5.20 -11.02
C TYR A 88 -8.50 3.86 -10.46
N LEU A 89 -9.63 3.86 -9.76
CA LEU A 89 -10.29 2.68 -9.23
C LEU A 89 -11.79 2.83 -9.46
N THR A 90 -12.39 1.80 -10.04
CA THR A 90 -13.82 1.76 -10.37
C THR A 90 -14.46 0.48 -9.85
N SER A 91 -15.71 0.57 -9.40
CA SER A 91 -16.52 -0.62 -9.15
C SER A 91 -17.10 -1.14 -10.47
N PRO A 92 -16.89 -2.41 -10.84
CA PRO A 92 -17.42 -2.97 -12.08
C PRO A 92 -18.95 -3.20 -12.06
N ALA A 93 -19.63 -3.06 -10.92
CA ALA A 93 -21.08 -3.25 -10.81
C ALA A 93 -21.72 -2.34 -9.75
N LYS A 94 -23.02 -2.06 -9.90
CA LYS A 94 -23.86 -1.46 -8.84
C LYS A 94 -23.91 -2.44 -7.65
N GLN A 95 -23.13 -2.19 -6.61
CA GLN A 95 -23.13 -3.03 -5.41
C GLN A 95 -23.77 -2.26 -4.27
N GLY A 96 -25.02 -2.60 -3.96
CA GLY A 96 -25.84 -1.84 -3.02
C GLY A 96 -26.14 -0.43 -3.53
N GLY A 97 -26.45 -0.29 -4.83
CA GLY A 97 -26.69 1.00 -5.49
C GLY A 97 -25.41 1.75 -5.87
N ILE A 98 -24.38 1.74 -5.01
CA ILE A 98 -23.23 2.64 -5.14
C ILE A 98 -22.25 2.23 -6.26
N THR A 99 -21.99 3.15 -7.20
CA THR A 99 -20.80 3.09 -8.08
C THR A 99 -19.78 4.10 -7.61
N ILE A 100 -18.52 3.67 -7.44
CA ILE A 100 -17.42 4.53 -7.02
C ILE A 100 -16.39 4.64 -8.12
N ALA A 101 -16.07 5.86 -8.50
CA ALA A 101 -14.88 6.18 -9.28
C ALA A 101 -13.94 7.02 -8.42
N ILE A 102 -12.68 6.63 -8.38
CA ILE A 102 -11.62 7.33 -7.66
C ILE A 102 -10.61 7.83 -8.68
N GLU A 103 -10.28 9.11 -8.66
CA GLU A 103 -9.32 9.72 -9.58
C GLU A 103 -8.40 10.70 -8.83
N PRO A 104 -7.17 10.98 -9.33
CA PRO A 104 -6.33 11.99 -8.74
C PRO A 104 -7.01 13.36 -8.87
N ALA A 105 -7.12 14.10 -7.77
CA ALA A 105 -7.71 15.45 -7.79
C ALA A 105 -6.86 16.51 -8.52
N GLY A 106 -5.88 16.08 -9.33
CA GLY A 106 -5.02 16.91 -10.16
C GLY A 106 -3.73 16.18 -10.57
N ARG A 107 -3.27 16.35 -11.82
CA ARG A 107 -2.01 15.79 -12.33
C ARG A 107 -0.75 16.44 -11.75
N ASN A 108 -0.90 17.58 -11.06
CA ASN A 108 0.18 18.42 -10.55
C ASN A 108 0.07 18.67 -9.03
N SER A 109 -0.23 17.64 -8.24
CA SER A 109 -0.17 17.80 -6.79
C SER A 109 1.28 18.07 -6.35
N LYS A 110 1.43 18.99 -5.38
CA LYS A 110 2.72 19.24 -4.72
C LYS A 110 3.12 18.08 -3.80
N ASP A 111 2.16 17.23 -3.45
CA ASP A 111 2.39 16.04 -2.66
C ASP A 111 3.19 15.00 -3.43
N ARG A 112 4.41 14.76 -2.95
CA ARG A 112 5.29 13.73 -3.48
C ARG A 112 5.16 12.46 -2.66
N SER A 113 4.99 11.34 -3.35
CA SER A 113 5.09 10.02 -2.76
C SER A 113 6.56 9.63 -2.66
N VAL A 114 6.91 8.78 -1.68
CA VAL A 114 8.30 8.44 -1.39
C VAL A 114 8.43 6.93 -1.25
N LEU A 115 9.39 6.36 -1.98
CA LEU A 115 9.82 4.97 -1.86
C LEU A 115 11.23 4.94 -1.28
N ARG A 116 11.42 4.20 -0.19
CA ARG A 116 12.70 4.14 0.52
C ARG A 116 12.93 2.78 1.17
N HIS A 117 14.16 2.47 1.53
CA HIS A 117 14.45 1.31 2.39
C HIS A 117 13.86 1.50 3.78
N ASN A 118 13.16 0.49 4.29
CA ASN A 118 12.71 0.47 5.66
C ASN A 118 13.82 -0.05 6.58
N ARG A 119 14.55 0.87 7.23
CA ARG A 119 15.71 0.52 8.07
C ARG A 119 15.35 -0.38 9.25
N SER A 120 14.13 -0.29 9.79
CA SER A 120 13.70 -1.13 10.92
C SER A 120 13.31 -2.55 10.51
N GLU A 121 13.00 -2.78 9.22
CA GLU A 121 12.56 -4.07 8.70
C GLU A 121 13.35 -4.45 7.44
N SER A 122 14.66 -4.12 7.39
CA SER A 122 15.56 -4.54 6.32
C SER A 122 15.41 -6.06 6.12
N PRO A 123 15.07 -6.52 4.90
CA PRO A 123 15.39 -5.92 3.62
C PRO A 123 14.11 -5.48 2.89
N LYS A 124 13.20 -4.71 3.51
CA LYS A 124 11.95 -4.28 2.86
C LYS A 124 12.03 -2.83 2.41
N LEU A 125 11.32 -2.50 1.34
CA LEU A 125 11.03 -1.12 0.96
C LEU A 125 9.73 -0.69 1.65
N GLN A 126 9.65 0.59 2.00
CA GLN A 126 8.41 1.25 2.37
C GLN A 126 8.08 2.29 1.30
N HIS A 127 6.85 2.22 0.80
CA HIS A 127 6.28 3.23 -0.09
C HIS A 127 5.20 3.99 0.67
N THR A 128 5.45 5.27 0.90
CA THR A 128 4.45 6.23 1.35
C THR A 128 3.85 6.89 0.12
N LEU A 129 2.67 6.41 -0.27
CA LEU A 129 1.94 6.88 -1.44
C LEU A 129 0.93 7.94 -1.00
N LYS A 130 1.08 9.17 -1.50
CA LYS A 130 0.14 10.27 -1.30
C LYS A 130 -0.71 10.42 -2.54
N VAL A 131 -2.02 10.23 -2.40
CA VAL A 131 -2.96 10.31 -3.52
C VAL A 131 -4.03 11.35 -3.20
N PRO A 132 -4.08 12.50 -3.89
CA PRO A 132 -5.23 13.39 -3.77
C PRO A 132 -6.44 12.70 -4.40
N LEU A 133 -7.53 12.51 -3.67
CA LEU A 133 -8.66 11.71 -4.16
C LEU A 133 -9.86 12.60 -4.52
N ASN A 134 -10.41 12.37 -5.70
CA ASN A 134 -11.82 12.64 -5.98
C ASN A 134 -12.58 11.32 -5.95
N ILE A 135 -13.70 11.27 -5.23
CA ILE A 135 -14.57 10.11 -5.14
C ILE A 135 -15.93 10.49 -5.70
N THR A 136 -16.32 9.85 -6.80
CA THR A 136 -17.66 10.01 -7.37
C THR A 136 -18.53 8.84 -6.94
N VAL A 137 -19.66 9.13 -6.31
CA VAL A 137 -20.67 8.17 -5.82
C VAL A 137 -21.94 8.35 -6.64
N ARG A 138 -22.40 7.29 -7.32
CA ARG A 138 -23.71 7.25 -8.00
C ARG A 138 -24.71 6.37 -7.26
N TYR A 139 -26.00 6.70 -7.33
CA TYR A 139 -27.11 6.09 -6.59
C TYR A 139 -26.91 6.06 -5.06
N PRO A 140 -26.82 7.25 -4.45
CA PRO A 140 -26.70 7.39 -3.02
C PRO A 140 -28.01 7.06 -2.27
N GLU A 141 -28.75 5.99 -2.59
CA GLU A 141 -29.97 5.62 -1.84
C GLU A 141 -29.68 5.46 -0.33
N ILE A 142 -28.47 5.01 0.00
CA ILE A 142 -27.93 4.92 1.36
C ILE A 142 -27.83 6.30 2.05
N LEU A 143 -27.86 7.39 1.29
CA LEU A 143 -27.86 8.79 1.75
C LEU A 143 -29.27 9.36 1.93
N GLY A 144 -30.33 8.56 1.75
CA GLY A 144 -31.71 9.02 1.80
C GLY A 144 -32.11 9.88 0.59
N LEU A 145 -31.30 9.88 -0.47
CA LEU A 145 -31.63 10.52 -1.74
C LEU A 145 -32.54 9.58 -2.54
N PRO A 146 -33.55 10.13 -3.26
CA PRO A 146 -34.49 9.33 -4.05
C PRO A 146 -33.77 8.35 -4.99
N ALA A 147 -34.30 7.13 -5.18
CA ALA A 147 -33.70 6.08 -6.03
C ALA A 147 -33.57 6.49 -7.51
N ASP A 148 -34.36 7.48 -7.92
CA ASP A 148 -34.39 8.17 -9.21
C ASP A 148 -33.36 9.31 -9.33
N THR A 149 -32.56 9.57 -8.28
CA THR A 149 -31.45 10.54 -8.34
C THR A 149 -30.31 9.93 -9.17
N GLU A 150 -30.33 10.18 -10.48
CA GLU A 150 -29.24 9.80 -11.39
C GLU A 150 -27.98 10.66 -11.22
N GLU A 151 -28.06 11.73 -10.43
CA GLU A 151 -26.97 12.70 -10.28
C GLU A 151 -25.83 12.15 -9.43
N ALA A 152 -24.62 12.20 -9.98
CA ALA A 152 -23.43 11.68 -9.34
C ALA A 152 -22.89 12.66 -8.29
N LEU A 153 -22.78 12.20 -7.03
CA LEU A 153 -22.18 13.00 -5.97
C LEU A 153 -20.66 12.89 -6.05
N THR A 154 -19.98 14.00 -6.35
CA THR A 154 -18.52 14.07 -6.32
C THR A 154 -18.06 14.64 -4.99
N LEU A 155 -17.17 13.93 -4.31
CA LEU A 155 -16.50 14.35 -3.09
C LEU A 155 -15.00 14.48 -3.38
N LYS A 156 -14.35 15.42 -2.70
CA LYS A 156 -12.92 15.65 -2.81
C LYS A 156 -12.27 15.52 -1.45
N ALA A 157 -11.13 14.84 -1.40
CA ALA A 157 -10.31 14.80 -0.20
C ALA A 157 -9.66 16.16 0.05
N GLU A 158 -9.73 16.64 1.29
CA GLU A 158 -9.12 17.91 1.68
C GLU A 158 -7.60 17.84 1.58
N ASP A 159 -7.05 16.75 2.13
CA ASP A 159 -5.65 16.37 2.04
C ASP A 159 -5.46 15.12 1.19
N ALA A 160 -4.24 14.93 0.67
CA ALA A 160 -3.89 13.70 -0.03
C ALA A 160 -3.99 12.49 0.90
N ALA A 161 -4.76 11.47 0.49
CA ALA A 161 -4.85 10.21 1.20
C ALA A 161 -3.46 9.56 1.26
N VAL A 162 -2.99 9.25 2.48
CA VAL A 162 -1.67 8.65 2.69
C VAL A 162 -1.82 7.14 2.83
N LEU A 163 -1.33 6.42 1.83
CA LEU A 163 -1.32 4.97 1.74
C LEU A 163 0.08 4.43 2.00
N ILE A 164 0.23 3.52 2.96
CA ILE A 164 1.53 2.92 3.29
C ILE A 164 1.57 1.47 2.80
N GLY A 165 2.54 1.19 1.94
CA GLY A 165 2.86 -0.15 1.46
C GLY A 165 4.23 -0.60 1.95
N ARG A 166 4.34 -1.88 2.32
CA ARG A 166 5.62 -2.56 2.58
C ARG A 166 5.89 -3.54 1.46
N LEU A 167 7.03 -3.40 0.80
CA LEU A 167 7.30 -4.03 -0.49
C LEU A 167 8.58 -4.86 -0.38
N ASN A 168 8.60 -6.00 -1.06
CA ASN A 168 9.81 -6.83 -1.19
C ASN A 168 10.63 -6.45 -2.45
N GLY A 169 10.16 -5.49 -3.24
CA GLY A 169 10.77 -5.05 -4.50
C GLY A 169 9.87 -4.05 -5.23
N PHE A 170 10.39 -3.47 -6.30
CA PHE A 170 9.66 -2.58 -7.20
C PHE A 170 9.94 -2.98 -8.66
N PRO A 171 8.93 -3.17 -9.53
CA PRO A 171 7.49 -2.96 -9.32
C PRO A 171 6.93 -3.91 -8.25
N ALA A 172 5.99 -3.39 -7.46
CA ALA A 172 5.62 -3.98 -6.20
C ALA A 172 4.47 -5.00 -6.33
N LYS A 173 4.70 -6.04 -7.14
CA LYS A 173 3.68 -7.08 -7.42
C LYS A 173 3.16 -7.72 -6.14
N GLY A 174 1.84 -7.71 -5.97
CA GLY A 174 1.16 -8.26 -4.80
C GLY A 174 1.28 -7.42 -3.54
N ALA A 175 1.95 -6.26 -3.58
CA ALA A 175 2.06 -5.37 -2.44
C ALA A 175 0.70 -4.88 -1.98
N ARG A 176 0.57 -4.71 -0.67
CA ARG A 176 -0.64 -4.23 -0.02
C ARG A 176 -0.38 -2.87 0.60
N TYR A 177 -1.27 -1.94 0.31
CA TYR A 177 -1.31 -0.61 0.85
C TYR A 177 -2.49 -0.50 1.82
N LYS A 178 -2.24 0.21 2.91
CA LYS A 178 -3.27 0.57 3.89
C LYS A 178 -3.28 2.07 4.05
N LEU A 179 -4.46 2.61 4.25
CA LEU A 179 -4.63 3.98 4.68
C LEU A 179 -3.94 4.19 6.05
N LYS A 180 -3.08 5.20 6.13
CA LYS A 180 -2.31 5.53 7.35
C LYS A 180 -3.22 6.06 8.44
N GLU A 181 -4.04 7.03 8.06
CA GLU A 181 -4.95 7.82 8.89
C GLU A 181 -6.26 8.02 8.11
N THR A 182 -7.35 8.34 8.79
CA THR A 182 -8.61 8.64 8.11
C THR A 182 -8.45 9.79 7.13
N THR A 183 -9.31 9.85 6.10
CA THR A 183 -9.28 10.93 5.11
C THR A 183 -10.64 11.54 4.98
N GLU A 184 -10.75 12.81 5.34
CA GLU A 184 -11.97 13.60 5.24
C GLU A 184 -12.24 14.00 3.79
N LEU A 185 -13.51 14.00 3.42
CA LEU A 185 -14.03 14.29 2.09
C LEU A 185 -15.09 15.38 2.20
N SER A 186 -14.96 16.42 1.40
CA SER A 186 -15.90 17.53 1.30
C SER A 186 -16.43 17.71 -0.11
N LEU A 187 -17.49 18.51 -0.26
CA LEU A 187 -18.02 18.86 -1.56
C LEU A 187 -17.08 19.82 -2.30
N PRO A 188 -16.94 19.69 -3.63
CA PRO A 188 -16.20 20.66 -4.44
C PRO A 188 -16.69 22.09 -4.18
N GLY A 189 -15.77 22.99 -3.82
CA GLY A 189 -16.08 24.40 -3.54
C GLY A 189 -16.52 24.69 -2.10
N GLN A 190 -16.62 23.69 -1.22
CA GLN A 190 -16.93 23.86 0.20
C GLN A 190 -15.89 23.17 1.11
N PRO A 191 -14.61 23.58 1.07
CA PRO A 191 -13.58 23.03 1.95
C PRO A 191 -13.90 23.32 3.43
N GLY A 192 -13.59 22.39 4.32
CA GLY A 192 -13.87 22.44 5.75
C GLY A 192 -15.28 21.97 6.14
N ASN A 193 -16.12 21.62 5.17
CA ASN A 193 -17.43 21.02 5.42
C ASN A 193 -17.38 19.52 5.11
N GLU A 194 -16.97 18.74 6.11
CA GLU A 194 -16.85 17.29 6.00
C GLU A 194 -18.22 16.65 5.72
N VAL A 195 -18.32 15.91 4.62
CA VAL A 195 -19.52 15.15 4.23
C VAL A 195 -19.33 13.66 4.44
N ALA A 196 -18.10 13.19 4.24
CA ALA A 196 -17.74 11.80 4.45
C ALA A 196 -16.29 11.63 4.89
N THR A 197 -16.00 10.50 5.53
CA THR A 197 -14.64 10.13 5.93
C THR A 197 -14.30 8.72 5.47
N ILE A 198 -13.14 8.55 4.84
CA ILE A 198 -12.56 7.24 4.54
C ILE A 198 -11.91 6.68 5.81
N LEU A 199 -12.48 5.59 6.33
CA LEU A 199 -11.92 4.87 7.47
C LEU A 199 -10.86 3.85 7.04
N LYS A 200 -11.12 3.15 5.93
CA LYS A 200 -10.19 2.14 5.40
C LYS A 200 -10.17 2.16 3.89
N PHE A 201 -8.97 2.07 3.35
CA PHE A 201 -8.72 1.94 1.93
C PHE A 201 -7.63 0.88 1.67
N PRO A 202 -7.99 -0.42 1.66
CA PRO A 202 -7.05 -1.47 1.32
C PRO A 202 -6.86 -1.52 -0.20
N ILE A 203 -5.64 -1.27 -0.67
CA ILE A 203 -5.27 -1.40 -2.09
C ILE A 203 -4.23 -2.50 -2.22
N ARG A 204 -4.32 -3.28 -3.29
CA ARG A 204 -3.32 -4.23 -3.71
C ARG A 204 -2.83 -3.82 -5.10
N LEU A 205 -1.52 -3.82 -5.28
CA LEU A 205 -0.93 -3.70 -6.60
C LEU A 205 -0.89 -5.10 -7.22
N GLU A 206 -1.63 -5.27 -8.31
CA GLU A 206 -1.59 -6.47 -9.14
C GLU A 206 -0.53 -6.28 -10.24
N GLY A 207 0.07 -7.38 -10.68
CA GLY A 207 1.25 -7.30 -11.54
C GLY A 207 0.87 -7.05 -12.99
N PHE A 208 1.82 -6.46 -13.73
CA PHE A 208 1.99 -6.64 -15.18
C PHE A 208 1.96 -8.14 -15.56
#